data_AF-A0A2W6QMP6-F1
#
_entry.id   AF-A0A2W6QMP6-F1
#
_cell.length_a   1.000
_cell.length_b   1.000
_cell.length_c   1.000
_cell.angle_alpha   90.00
_cell.angle_beta   90.00
_cell.angle_gamma   90.00
#
_symmetry.space_group_name_H-M   'P 1'
#
loop_
_entity.id
_entity.type
_entity.pdbx_description
1 polymer ?
#
loop_
_entity_poly.entity_id
_entity_poly.type
_entity_poly.pdbx_seq_one_letter_code
_entity_poly.pdbx_strand_id
1 'polypeptide(L)'
;QLFMIYYGLPQFGIELDPIPSAMIGLSLNTAAYAAETLRAAISSIDKGQWEAAASIGMTPWQTMRRAILPQAARVALPPLSNSFISLVKDTSLAATIQVPELFRQAQLITSRTLEVFTMYLAASLIYWIMATVLSTLQNHFENQLNRQEREPK
;
A
#
# COMPACT_ATOMS: atom_id res chain seq x y z
N GLN A 1 11.98 10.61 -1.68
CA GLN A 1 12.72 9.33 -1.85
C GLN A 1 13.01 9.04 -3.32
N LEU A 2 12.02 9.04 -4.23
CA LEU A 2 12.26 8.76 -5.66
C LEU A 2 13.31 9.67 -6.33
N PHE A 3 13.21 10.99 -6.15
CA PHE A 3 14.20 11.93 -6.72
C PHE A 3 15.63 11.65 -6.26
N MET A 4 15.81 11.31 -4.99
CA MET A 4 17.11 11.00 -4.42
C MET A 4 17.69 9.69 -4.97
N ILE A 5 16.83 8.69 -5.20
CA ILE A 5 17.24 7.41 -5.79
C ILE A 5 17.63 7.63 -7.26
N TYR A 6 16.79 8.29 -8.06
CA TYR A 6 17.02 8.43 -9.49
C TYR A 6 18.11 9.44 -9.85
N TYR A 7 18.13 10.63 -9.22
CA TYR A 7 19.11 11.68 -9.54
C TYR A 7 20.32 11.71 -8.59
N GLY A 8 20.23 11.09 -7.41
CA GLY A 8 21.30 11.09 -6.42
C GLY A 8 22.27 9.91 -6.55
N LEU A 9 21.78 8.69 -6.80
CA LEU A 9 22.63 7.50 -6.97
C LEU A 9 23.64 7.59 -8.14
N PRO A 10 23.34 8.26 -9.27
CA PRO A 10 24.33 8.47 -10.32
C PRO A 10 25.59 9.21 -9.85
N GLN A 11 25.50 10.07 -8.82
CA GLN A 11 26.68 10.75 -8.26
C GLN A 11 27.68 9.78 -7.59
N PHE A 12 27.22 8.56 -7.27
CA PHE A 12 28.02 7.47 -6.72
C PHE A 12 28.32 6.39 -7.76
N GLY A 13 28.07 6.64 -9.04
CA GLY A 13 28.32 5.70 -10.14
C GLY A 13 27.25 4.61 -10.31
N ILE A 14 26.10 4.73 -9.64
CA ILE A 14 24.99 3.79 -9.76
C ILE A 14 23.88 4.44 -10.57
N GLU A 15 23.78 4.06 -11.84
CA GLU A 15 22.71 4.52 -12.74
C GLU A 15 21.60 3.49 -12.75
N LEU A 16 20.38 3.94 -12.45
CA LEU A 16 19.19 3.12 -12.46
C LEU A 16 18.18 3.74 -13.42
N ASP A 17 17.58 2.91 -14.25
CA ASP A 17 16.48 3.33 -15.10
C ASP A 17 15.29 3.86 -14.26
N PRO A 18 14.40 4.68 -14.85
CA PRO A 18 13.23 5.23 -14.17
C PRO A 18 12.35 4.19 -13.47
N ILE A 19 12.09 3.07 -14.14
CA ILE A 19 11.21 2.00 -13.63
C ILE A 19 11.79 1.33 -12.38
N PRO A 20 13.03 0.76 -12.40
CA PRO A 20 13.61 0.16 -11.20
C PRO A 20 13.80 1.19 -10.08
N SER A 21 14.11 2.45 -10.39
CA SER A 21 14.18 3.53 -9.40
C SER A 21 12.85 3.77 -8.69
N ALA A 22 11.75 3.81 -9.44
CA ALA A 22 10.41 3.93 -8.88
C ALA A 22 10.03 2.70 -8.05
N MET A 23 10.31 1.49 -8.54
CA MET A 23 10.04 0.25 -7.82
C MET A 23 10.75 0.24 -6.46
N ILE A 24 12.04 0.56 -6.42
CA ILE A 24 12.81 0.59 -5.17
C ILE A 24 12.27 1.69 -4.24
N GLY A 25 12.08 2.90 -4.75
CA GLY A 25 11.66 4.04 -3.94
C GLY A 25 10.27 3.86 -3.33
N LEU A 26 9.31 3.40 -4.13
CA LEU A 26 7.95 3.13 -3.67
C LEU A 26 7.90 1.89 -2.75
N SER A 27 8.58 0.80 -3.11
CA SER A 27 8.57 -0.43 -2.30
C SER A 27 9.18 -0.20 -0.92
N LEU A 28 10.30 0.52 -0.82
CA LEU A 28 10.91 0.84 0.48
C LEU A 28 10.00 1.68 1.35
N ASN A 29 9.32 2.66 0.74
CA ASN A 29 8.36 3.51 1.44
C ASN A 29 7.18 2.67 1.96
N THR A 30 6.52 1.93 1.07
CA THR A 30 5.37 1.10 1.43
C THR A 30 5.73 -0.01 2.41
N ALA A 31 6.91 -0.63 2.29
CA ALA A 31 7.37 -1.66 3.20
C ALA A 31 7.50 -1.15 4.64
N ALA A 32 7.97 0.09 4.84
CA ALA A 32 8.05 0.69 6.17
C ALA A 32 6.66 0.85 6.81
N TYR A 33 5.70 1.40 6.07
CA TYR A 33 4.31 1.55 6.55
C TYR A 33 3.63 0.18 6.77
N ALA A 34 3.84 -0.78 5.88
CA ALA A 34 3.27 -2.12 6.00
C ALA A 34 3.84 -2.89 7.20
N ALA A 35 5.15 -2.79 7.45
CA ALA A 35 5.80 -3.42 8.60
C ALA A 35 5.25 -2.88 9.92
N GLU A 36 5.09 -1.56 10.03
CA GLU A 36 4.53 -0.93 11.22
C GLU A 36 3.05 -1.32 11.42
N THR A 37 2.28 -1.37 10.33
CA THR A 37 0.88 -1.82 10.36
C THR A 37 0.77 -3.26 10.87
N LEU A 38 1.62 -4.16 10.36
CA LEU A 38 1.64 -5.56 10.79
C LEU A 38 2.06 -5.68 12.26
N ARG A 39 3.08 -4.92 12.68
CA ARG A 39 3.55 -4.88 14.07
C ARG A 39 2.44 -4.40 15.02
N ALA A 40 1.73 -3.34 14.65
CA ALA A 40 0.61 -2.80 15.41
C ALA A 40 -0.54 -3.82 15.51
N ALA A 41 -0.88 -4.49 14.40
CA ALA A 41 -1.93 -5.51 14.38
C ALA A 41 -1.59 -6.76 15.21
N ILE A 42 -0.31 -7.17 15.26
CA ILE A 42 0.12 -8.25 16.16
C ILE A 42 0.04 -7.80 17.62
N SER A 43 0.43 -6.54 17.89
CA SER A 43 0.45 -5.98 19.25
C SER A 43 -0.95 -5.68 19.81
N SER A 44 -1.97 -5.55 18.95
CA SER A 44 -3.36 -5.32 19.37
C SER A 44 -4.08 -6.60 19.81
N ILE A 45 -3.49 -7.78 19.61
CA ILE A 45 -4.08 -9.04 20.07
C ILE A 45 -3.95 -9.15 21.59
N ASP A 46 -5.07 -9.50 22.24
CA ASP A 46 -5.16 -9.60 23.70
C ASP A 46 -4.12 -10.59 24.27
N LYS A 47 -3.48 -10.20 25.38
CA LYS A 47 -2.45 -11.03 26.05
C LYS A 47 -3.01 -12.36 26.55
N GLY A 48 -4.30 -12.42 26.87
CA GLY A 48 -5.00 -13.65 27.24
C GLY A 48 -4.99 -14.72 26.15
N GLN A 49 -4.90 -14.36 24.86
CA GLN A 49 -4.71 -15.34 23.78
C GLN A 49 -3.34 -16.03 23.87
N TRP A 50 -2.31 -15.29 24.28
CA TRP A 50 -0.97 -15.83 24.49
C TRP A 50 -0.93 -16.72 25.73
N GLU A 51 -1.55 -16.27 26.83
CA GLU A 51 -1.62 -17.02 28.09
C GLU A 51 -2.46 -18.30 27.95
N ALA A 52 -3.58 -18.25 27.22
CA ALA A 52 -4.42 -19.42 26.96
C ALA A 52 -3.69 -20.45 26.09
N ALA A 53 -3.00 -20.01 25.03
CA ALA A 53 -2.19 -20.90 24.20
C ALA A 53 -1.04 -21.54 24.99
N ALA A 54 -0.38 -20.78 25.86
CA ALA A 54 0.64 -21.32 26.76
C ALA A 54 0.05 -22.34 27.75
N SER A 55 -1.15 -22.08 28.28
CA SER A 55 -1.84 -22.96 29.23
C SER A 55 -2.20 -24.34 28.65
N ILE A 56 -2.40 -24.42 27.34
CA ILE A 56 -2.62 -25.69 26.62
C ILE A 56 -1.33 -26.30 26.04
N GLY A 57 -0.17 -25.78 26.45
CA GLY A 57 1.15 -26.32 26.07
C GLY A 57 1.65 -25.94 24.68
N MET A 58 1.10 -24.89 24.04
CA MET A 58 1.63 -24.41 22.75
C MET A 58 2.97 -23.70 22.92
N THR A 59 3.90 -24.00 22.02
CA THR A 59 5.14 -23.22 21.87
C THR A 59 4.87 -21.84 21.28
N PRO A 60 5.72 -20.83 21.52
CA PRO A 60 5.54 -19.48 20.96
C PRO A 60 5.34 -19.45 19.44
N TRP A 61 6.01 -20.35 18.71
CA TRP A 61 5.87 -20.47 17.26
C TRP A 61 4.50 -21.04 16.84
N GLN A 62 4.00 -22.04 17.58
CA GLN A 62 2.66 -22.59 17.36
C GLN A 62 1.59 -21.54 17.67
N THR A 63 1.73 -20.82 18.79
CA THR A 63 0.84 -19.72 19.19
C THR A 63 0.82 -18.64 18.12
N MET A 64 2.00 -18.18 17.67
CA MET A 64 2.11 -17.18 16.61
C MET A 64 1.41 -17.64 15.33
N ARG A 65 1.75 -18.82 14.80
CA ARG A 65 1.23 -19.28 13.51
C ARG A 65 -0.26 -19.64 13.53
N ARG A 66 -0.76 -20.23 14.63
CA ARG A 66 -2.11 -20.80 14.68
C ARG A 66 -3.15 -19.90 15.34
N ALA A 67 -2.75 -19.06 16.29
CA ALA A 67 -3.67 -18.18 17.01
C ALA A 67 -3.48 -16.72 16.62
N ILE A 68 -2.27 -16.18 16.77
CA ILE A 68 -2.02 -14.73 16.68
C ILE A 68 -2.03 -14.23 15.25
N LEU A 69 -1.27 -14.87 14.35
CA LEU A 69 -1.12 -14.42 12.97
C LEU A 69 -2.45 -14.38 12.19
N PRO A 70 -3.34 -15.40 12.28
CA PRO A 70 -4.65 -15.31 11.63
C PRO A 70 -5.54 -14.18 12.16
N GLN A 71 -5.46 -13.85 13.45
CA GLN A 71 -6.19 -12.73 14.05
C GLN A 71 -5.59 -11.39 13.63
N ALA A 72 -4.27 -11.24 13.76
CA ALA A 72 -3.54 -10.05 13.36
C ALA A 72 -3.68 -9.75 11.87
N ALA A 73 -3.70 -10.78 11.01
CA ALA A 73 -3.91 -10.61 9.58
C ALA A 73 -5.29 -10.00 9.27
N ARG A 74 -6.34 -10.37 10.01
CA ARG A 74 -7.67 -9.78 9.86
C ARG A 74 -7.68 -8.31 10.27
N VAL A 75 -6.99 -7.97 11.36
CA VAL A 75 -6.86 -6.58 11.84
C VAL A 75 -5.99 -5.73 10.90
N ALA A 76 -4.94 -6.30 10.31
CA ALA A 76 -4.03 -5.60 9.40
C ALA A 76 -4.61 -5.40 7.99
N LEU A 77 -5.57 -6.22 7.56
CA LEU A 77 -6.08 -6.20 6.18
C LEU A 77 -6.72 -4.86 5.79
N PRO A 78 -7.60 -4.23 6.60
CA PRO A 78 -8.16 -2.91 6.30
C PRO A 78 -7.10 -1.80 6.10
N PRO A 79 -6.18 -1.54 7.06
CA PRO A 79 -5.18 -0.48 6.89
C PRO A 79 -4.16 -0.78 5.78
N LEU A 80 -3.81 -2.04 5.54
CA LEU A 80 -2.95 -2.41 4.40
C LEU A 80 -3.65 -2.14 3.07
N SER A 81 -4.95 -2.43 2.96
CA SER A 81 -5.74 -2.14 1.76
C SER A 81 -5.82 -0.63 1.50
N ASN A 82 -6.03 0.17 2.53
CA ASN A 82 -6.01 1.63 2.40
C ASN A 82 -4.63 2.14 1.93
N SER A 83 -3.56 1.61 2.51
CA SER A 83 -2.18 1.92 2.09
C SER A 83 -1.93 1.56 0.63
N PHE A 84 -2.50 0.44 0.15
CA PHE A 84 -2.42 0.05 -1.26
C PHE A 84 -3.15 1.03 -2.19
N ILE A 85 -4.34 1.51 -1.83
CA ILE A 85 -5.04 2.56 -2.60
C ILE A 85 -4.21 3.84 -2.64
N SER A 86 -3.57 4.19 -1.54
CA SER A 86 -2.67 5.35 -1.46
C SER A 86 -1.47 5.16 -2.37
N LEU A 87 -0.84 3.98 -2.37
CA LEU A 87 0.27 3.65 -3.26
C LEU A 87 -0.11 3.81 -4.75
N VAL A 88 -1.30 3.39 -5.17
CA VAL A 88 -1.78 3.57 -6.56
C VAL A 88 -1.90 5.04 -6.95
N LYS A 89 -2.19 5.93 -6.01
CA LYS A 89 -2.14 7.38 -6.27
C LYS A 89 -0.70 7.87 -6.27
N ASP A 90 0.13 7.38 -5.35
CA ASP A 90 1.54 7.77 -5.22
C ASP A 90 2.38 7.37 -6.43
N THR A 91 1.98 6.37 -7.22
CA THR A 91 2.64 6.05 -8.51
C THR A 91 2.63 7.23 -9.47
N SER A 92 1.67 8.15 -9.36
CA SER A 92 1.67 9.40 -10.16
C SER A 92 2.91 10.26 -9.90
N LEU A 93 3.52 10.18 -8.71
CA LEU A 93 4.77 10.87 -8.41
C LEU A 93 5.94 10.30 -9.22
N ALA A 94 5.86 9.05 -9.71
CA ALA A 94 6.90 8.46 -10.55
C ALA A 94 7.03 9.15 -11.91
N ALA A 95 5.99 9.88 -12.37
CA ALA A 95 6.06 10.74 -13.55
C ALA A 95 7.22 11.75 -13.49
N THR A 96 7.54 12.21 -12.28
CA THR A 96 8.59 13.22 -12.04
C THR A 96 10.00 12.71 -12.35
N ILE A 97 10.20 11.40 -12.31
CA ILE A 97 11.43 10.73 -12.75
C ILE A 97 11.26 10.06 -14.11
N GLN A 98 10.30 10.54 -14.92
CA GLN A 98 10.06 10.14 -16.30
C GLN A 98 9.54 8.71 -16.52
N VAL A 99 9.00 8.06 -15.47
CA VAL A 99 8.33 6.77 -15.64
C VAL A 99 7.11 6.95 -16.56
N PRO A 100 6.92 6.10 -17.59
CA PRO A 100 5.82 6.21 -18.55
C PRO A 100 4.50 5.70 -17.94
N GLU A 101 3.94 6.42 -16.97
CA GLU A 101 2.61 6.16 -16.39
C GLU A 101 1.56 7.18 -16.87
N LEU A 102 0.33 7.06 -16.36
CA LEU A 102 -0.84 7.84 -16.79
C LEU A 102 -0.62 9.36 -16.75
N PHE A 103 -0.08 9.89 -15.65
CA PHE A 103 0.17 11.31 -15.46
C PHE A 103 1.28 11.82 -16.41
N ARG A 104 2.30 11.00 -16.67
CA ARG A 104 3.36 11.27 -17.65
C ARG A 104 2.80 11.32 -19.06
N GLN A 105 1.87 10.43 -19.42
CA GLN A 105 1.18 10.49 -20.72
C GLN A 105 0.36 11.78 -20.85
N ALA A 106 -0.37 12.18 -19.81
CA ALA A 106 -1.08 13.45 -19.80
C ALA A 106 -0.13 14.63 -20.00
N GLN A 107 1.01 14.67 -19.31
CA GLN A 107 2.05 15.69 -19.52
C GLN A 107 2.59 15.72 -20.96
N LEU A 108 2.86 14.55 -21.56
CA LEU A 108 3.36 14.46 -22.94
C LEU A 108 2.38 15.02 -23.96
N ILE A 109 1.08 14.75 -23.78
CA ILE A 109 0.04 15.27 -24.66
C ILE A 109 -0.10 16.78 -24.43
N THR A 110 -0.14 17.24 -23.19
CA THR A 110 -0.17 18.66 -22.84
C THR A 110 1.00 19.43 -23.46
N SER A 111 2.21 18.88 -23.48
CA SER A 111 3.36 19.53 -24.12
C SER A 111 3.19 19.71 -25.64
N ARG A 112 2.31 18.93 -26.28
CA ARG A 112 2.01 19.03 -27.72
C ARG A 112 0.79 19.91 -28.01
N THR A 113 -0.25 19.81 -27.20
CA THR A 113 -1.53 20.52 -27.42
C THR A 113 -1.63 21.85 -26.68
N LEU A 114 -0.79 22.07 -25.66
CA LEU A 114 -0.83 23.18 -24.71
C LEU A 114 -2.15 23.27 -23.91
N GLU A 115 -3.00 22.24 -23.97
CA GLU A 115 -4.27 22.16 -23.23
C GLU A 115 -4.08 21.60 -21.82
N VAL A 116 -3.47 22.39 -20.94
CA VAL A 116 -3.11 21.96 -19.57
C VAL A 116 -4.34 21.52 -18.76
N PHE A 117 -5.38 22.35 -18.74
CA PHE A 117 -6.56 22.10 -17.90
C PHE A 117 -7.29 20.83 -18.30
N THR A 118 -7.57 20.65 -19.60
CA THR A 118 -8.30 19.49 -20.14
C THR A 118 -7.58 18.18 -19.83
N MET A 119 -6.27 18.12 -20.08
CA MET A 119 -5.49 16.88 -19.91
C MET A 119 -5.32 16.50 -18.45
N TYR A 120 -5.07 17.48 -17.56
CA TYR A 120 -4.91 17.19 -16.13
C TYR A 120 -6.25 16.89 -15.46
N LEU A 121 -7.36 17.50 -15.92
CA LEU A 121 -8.70 17.11 -15.48
C LEU A 121 -9.03 15.68 -15.90
N ALA A 122 -8.73 15.29 -17.14
CA ALA A 122 -8.92 13.92 -17.62
C ALA A 122 -8.10 12.91 -16.80
N ALA A 123 -6.81 13.19 -16.56
CA ALA A 123 -5.97 12.34 -15.72
C ALA A 123 -6.52 12.23 -14.28
N SER A 124 -6.96 13.35 -13.70
CA SER A 124 -7.55 13.38 -12.36
C SER A 124 -8.84 12.55 -12.27
N LEU A 125 -9.70 12.62 -13.29
CA LEU A 125 -10.92 11.82 -13.38
C LEU A 125 -10.61 10.31 -13.46
N ILE A 126 -9.60 9.92 -14.24
CA ILE A 126 -9.19 8.51 -14.33
C ILE A 126 -8.66 8.03 -12.98
N TYR A 127 -7.78 8.81 -12.33
CA TYR A 127 -7.29 8.49 -10.98
C TYR A 127 -8.43 8.41 -9.96
N TRP A 128 -9.42 9.30 -10.04
CA TRP A 128 -10.59 9.28 -9.18
C TRP A 128 -11.45 8.03 -9.40
N ILE A 129 -11.72 7.65 -10.64
CA ILE A 129 -12.47 6.42 -10.97
C ILE A 129 -11.73 5.21 -10.43
N MET A 130 -10.42 5.10 -10.66
CA MET A 130 -9.61 4.00 -10.13
C MET A 130 -9.69 3.94 -8.60
N ALA A 131 -9.49 5.08 -7.92
CA ALA A 131 -9.56 5.15 -6.46
C ALA A 131 -10.94 4.73 -5.92
N THR A 132 -12.02 5.18 -6.56
CA THR A 132 -13.39 4.81 -6.18
C THR A 132 -13.67 3.32 -6.38
N VAL A 133 -13.22 2.74 -7.51
CA VAL A 133 -13.36 1.30 -7.77
C VAL A 133 -12.61 0.49 -6.72
N LEU A 134 -11.34 0.82 -6.46
CA LEU A 134 -10.53 0.14 -5.45
C LEU A 134 -11.14 0.30 -4.03
N SER A 135 -11.61 1.49 -3.68
CA SER A 135 -12.25 1.74 -2.38
C SER A 135 -13.55 0.96 -2.21
N THR A 136 -14.34 0.84 -3.29
CA THR A 136 -15.57 0.02 -3.27
C THR A 136 -15.25 -1.45 -3.08
N LEU A 137 -14.24 -1.97 -3.78
CA LEU A 137 -13.77 -3.35 -3.61
C LEU A 137 -13.25 -3.58 -2.19
N GLN A 138 -12.43 -2.66 -1.65
CA GLN A 138 -11.94 -2.71 -0.28
C GLN A 138 -13.11 -2.79 0.72
N ASN A 139 -14.09 -1.88 0.62
CA ASN A 139 -15.26 -1.86 1.49
C ASN A 139 -16.06 -3.16 1.39
N HIS A 140 -16.18 -3.74 0.21
CA HIS A 140 -16.82 -5.04 0.02
C HIS A 140 -16.08 -6.17 0.77
N PHE A 141 -14.75 -6.23 0.66
CA PHE A 141 -13.95 -7.23 1.36
C PHE A 141 -13.95 -7.02 2.88
N GLU A 142 -13.87 -5.77 3.35
CA GLU A 142 -13.95 -5.43 4.77
C GLU A 142 -15.31 -5.82 5.37
N ASN A 143 -16.41 -5.54 4.65
CA ASN A 143 -17.74 -5.92 5.11
C ASN A 143 -17.92 -7.44 5.23
N GLN A 144 -17.30 -8.23 4.35
CA GLN A 144 -17.32 -9.69 4.49
C GLN A 144 -16.51 -10.17 5.69
N LEU A 145 -15.38 -9.52 5.98
CA LEU A 145 -14.53 -9.84 7.13
C LEU A 145 -15.22 -9.49 8.46
N ASN A 146 -15.80 -8.29 8.55
CA ASN A 146 -16.46 -7.77 9.76
C ASN A 146 -17.82 -8.44 10.03
N ARG A 147 -18.46 -9.04 9.01
CA ARG A 147 -19.70 -9.82 9.20
C ARG A 147 -19.50 -11.02 10.13
N GLN A 148 -18.27 -11.53 10.27
CA GLN A 148 -17.94 -12.59 11.23
C GLN A 148 -17.82 -12.10 12.68
N GLU A 149 -17.64 -10.79 12.91
CA GLU A 149 -17.51 -10.21 14.27
C GLU A 149 -18.87 -9.81 14.87
N ARG A 150 -19.91 -9.68 14.05
CA ARG A 150 -21.25 -9.22 14.45
C ARG A 150 -22.21 -10.32 14.89
N GLU A 151 -21.75 -11.56 15.13
CA GLU A 151 -22.54 -12.55 15.86
C GLU A 151 -22.22 -12.46 17.36
N PRO A 152 -22.96 -11.66 18.16
CA PRO A 152 -22.94 -11.82 19.59
C PRO A 152 -23.49 -13.22 19.91
N LYS A 153 -22.67 -14.04 20.58
CA LYS A 153 -23.15 -15.22 21.30
C LYS A 153 -23.95 -14.79 22.53
#